data_AF-A0A4U8ULU2-F1
#
_entry.id   AF-A0A4U8ULU2-F1
#
_cell.length_a   1.000
_cell.length_b   1.000
_cell.length_c   1.000
_cell.angle_alpha   90.00
_cell.angle_beta   90.00
_cell.angle_gamma   90.00
#
_symmetry.space_group_name_H-M   'P 1'
#
loop_
_entity.id
_entity.type
_entity.pdbx_description
1 polymer ?
#
loop_
_entity_poly.entity_id
_entity_poly.type
_entity_poly.pdbx_seq_one_letter_code
_entity_poly.pdbx_strand_id
1 'polypeptide(L)'
;MSGGEESFVFFWGWVFIITTTLVLIFKKEVDHSQTPESKEENGEAGSGSEEDEMELGIFDTYLVLLKIFKLKPMFWMVVVLLTGKFAFAATDGINGLKLIEMGIPKDTLASLSVYLIPVQILLPWFIGKYTSGPRPLNVFLWAYPYRIFVTGVFAGLLFYTPSFRLDSGEYPFSLYALWVAAFCLYQIASYCMFVSMMAFNAQISDPKIGGTYMTLLNTLNNLGGNWPVTLVLSITDKLTWKNCIAKGTSAILHTCNTKEDADTCAAGGDVCEMHIDGYYLGVAICAAVGFLWYKLMFSKIKHFQKIPRKEWSVFKK
;
A
#
# COMPACT_ATOMS: atom_id res chain seq x y z
N MET A 1 8.73 -4.44 30.20
CA MET A 1 7.54 -4.36 29.32
C MET A 1 7.50 -5.46 28.25
N SER A 2 8.40 -6.47 28.27
CA SER A 2 8.53 -7.51 27.22
C SER A 2 7.58 -8.72 27.35
N GLY A 3 6.92 -8.94 28.50
CA GLY A 3 6.12 -10.15 28.72
C GLY A 3 4.71 -10.15 28.12
N GLY A 4 4.20 -8.98 27.69
CA GLY A 4 2.84 -8.85 27.17
C GLY A 4 2.69 -9.37 25.73
N GLU A 5 3.68 -9.09 24.88
CA GLU A 5 3.63 -9.46 23.46
C GLU A 5 3.82 -10.97 23.25
N GLU A 6 4.76 -11.59 23.97
CA GLU A 6 4.97 -13.05 23.92
C GLU A 6 3.74 -13.82 24.43
N SER A 7 3.14 -13.38 25.54
CA SER A 7 1.92 -13.98 26.08
C SER A 7 0.73 -13.85 25.13
N PHE A 8 0.62 -12.69 24.46
CA PHE A 8 -0.41 -12.45 23.45
C PHE A 8 -0.26 -13.36 22.23
N VAL A 9 0.96 -13.45 21.67
CA VAL A 9 1.24 -14.32 20.50
C VAL A 9 1.04 -15.79 20.86
N PHE A 10 1.46 -16.21 22.06
CA PHE A 10 1.27 -17.58 22.52
C PHE A 10 -0.22 -17.95 22.66
N PHE A 11 -1.02 -17.06 23.26
CA PHE A 11 -2.47 -17.26 23.40
C PHE A 11 -3.17 -17.35 22.04
N TRP A 12 -2.95 -16.36 21.16
CA TRP A 12 -3.59 -16.34 19.84
C TRP A 12 -3.10 -17.46 18.93
N GLY A 13 -1.85 -17.92 19.09
CA GLY A 13 -1.32 -19.08 18.40
C GLY A 13 -2.12 -20.35 18.68
N TRP A 14 -2.41 -20.64 19.96
CA TRP A 14 -3.25 -21.78 20.34
C TRP A 14 -4.68 -21.66 19.85
N VAL A 15 -5.28 -20.46 19.96
CA VAL A 15 -6.62 -20.20 19.42
C VAL A 15 -6.66 -20.50 17.91
N PHE A 16 -5.64 -20.08 17.16
CA PHE A 16 -5.56 -20.31 15.72
C PHE A 16 -5.44 -21.79 15.36
N ILE A 17 -4.58 -22.54 16.08
CA ILE A 17 -4.41 -24.00 15.88
C ILE A 17 -5.72 -24.73 16.17
N ILE A 18 -6.36 -24.46 17.31
CA ILE A 18 -7.60 -25.12 17.72
C ILE A 18 -8.70 -24.82 16.71
N THR A 19 -8.92 -23.55 16.37
CA THR A 19 -9.99 -23.15 15.43
C THR A 19 -9.77 -23.74 14.04
N THR A 20 -8.54 -23.73 13.53
CA THR A 20 -8.22 -24.31 12.20
C THR A 20 -8.40 -25.83 12.19
N THR A 21 -7.99 -26.51 13.27
CA THR A 21 -8.19 -27.97 13.41
C THR A 21 -9.67 -28.31 13.50
N LEU A 22 -10.46 -27.53 14.25
CA LEU A 22 -11.91 -27.70 14.33
C LEU A 22 -12.57 -27.49 12.95
N VAL A 23 -12.19 -26.44 12.22
CA VAL A 23 -12.70 -26.21 10.85
C VAL A 23 -12.33 -27.39 9.94
N LEU A 24 -11.09 -27.86 9.98
CA LEU A 24 -10.64 -29.00 9.16
C LEU A 24 -11.42 -30.29 9.45
N ILE A 25 -11.75 -30.55 10.71
CA ILE A 25 -12.47 -31.76 11.11
C ILE A 25 -13.98 -31.64 10.82
N PHE A 26 -14.58 -30.50 11.15
CA PHE A 26 -16.05 -30.34 11.14
C PHE A 26 -16.60 -29.77 9.84
N LYS A 27 -15.82 -28.99 9.10
CA LYS A 27 -16.26 -28.41 7.83
C LYS A 27 -15.94 -29.35 6.69
N LYS A 28 -16.92 -30.13 6.27
CA LYS A 28 -16.89 -30.84 5.00
C LYS A 28 -17.27 -29.86 3.89
N GLU A 29 -16.35 -29.64 2.96
CA GLU A 29 -16.67 -28.90 1.74
C GLU A 29 -17.36 -29.85 0.75
N VAL A 30 -18.53 -29.44 0.27
CA VAL A 30 -19.27 -30.17 -0.77
C VAL A 30 -18.77 -29.66 -2.11
N ASP A 31 -18.16 -30.54 -2.90
CA ASP A 31 -17.67 -30.20 -4.23
C ASP A 31 -18.84 -30.23 -5.23
N HIS A 32 -19.44 -29.07 -5.46
CA HIS A 32 -20.53 -28.91 -6.43
C HIS A 32 -20.05 -28.88 -7.88
N SER A 33 -18.73 -28.86 -8.13
CA SER A 33 -18.16 -28.79 -9.49
C SER A 33 -18.34 -30.09 -10.31
N GLN A 34 -18.76 -31.19 -9.67
CA GLN A 34 -18.87 -32.52 -10.28
C GLN A 34 -20.30 -32.96 -10.65
N THR A 35 -21.31 -32.08 -10.63
CA THR A 35 -22.67 -32.45 -11.07
C THR A 35 -22.93 -31.94 -12.49
N PRO A 36 -22.74 -32.76 -13.55
CA PRO A 36 -23.41 -32.51 -14.81
C PRO A 36 -24.89 -32.89 -14.65
N GLU A 37 -25.78 -31.99 -15.06
CA GLU A 37 -27.21 -32.24 -15.33
C GLU A 37 -28.13 -32.64 -14.15
N SER A 38 -28.71 -31.62 -13.51
CA SER A 38 -30.08 -31.71 -12.96
C SER A 38 -30.75 -30.32 -12.94
N LYS A 39 -30.79 -29.67 -14.11
CA LYS A 39 -31.72 -28.55 -14.40
C LYS A 39 -32.82 -28.99 -15.38
N GLU A 40 -33.49 -30.11 -15.09
CA GLU A 40 -34.84 -30.49 -15.54
C GLU A 40 -35.35 -31.40 -14.41
N GLU A 41 -36.44 -31.21 -13.67
CA GLU A 41 -37.72 -30.57 -13.86
C GLU A 41 -38.19 -29.99 -12.52
N ASN A 42 -38.70 -28.76 -12.52
CA ASN A 42 -39.95 -28.33 -11.88
C ASN A 42 -39.95 -26.81 -11.83
N GLY A 43 -40.79 -26.24 -12.70
CA GLY A 43 -40.77 -24.83 -13.02
C GLY A 43 -41.21 -23.92 -11.88
N GLU A 44 -40.54 -22.78 -11.80
CA GLU A 44 -41.19 -21.50 -11.57
C GLU A 44 -40.37 -20.44 -12.31
N ALA A 45 -41.06 -19.69 -13.16
CA ALA A 45 -40.48 -18.67 -14.03
C ALA A 45 -40.01 -17.46 -13.21
N GLY A 46 -38.75 -17.46 -12.79
CA GLY A 46 -38.02 -16.29 -12.30
C GLY A 46 -37.17 -15.70 -13.42
N SER A 47 -37.62 -14.60 -14.01
CA SER A 47 -36.88 -13.81 -14.99
C SER A 47 -35.63 -13.18 -14.37
N GLY A 48 -34.44 -13.51 -14.88
CA GLY A 48 -33.21 -12.80 -14.55
C GLY A 48 -31.98 -13.54 -15.04
N SER A 49 -31.52 -13.25 -16.26
CA SER A 49 -30.24 -13.69 -16.78
C SER A 49 -29.09 -12.95 -16.08
N GLU A 50 -28.82 -13.30 -14.83
CA GLU A 50 -27.52 -13.07 -14.20
C GLU A 50 -26.69 -14.32 -14.48
N GLU A 51 -25.49 -14.12 -15.02
CA GLU A 51 -24.57 -15.22 -15.32
C GLU A 51 -24.17 -15.90 -14.01
N ASP A 52 -24.80 -17.03 -13.69
CA ASP A 52 -24.45 -17.87 -12.53
C ASP A 52 -22.91 -18.00 -12.42
N GLU A 53 -22.32 -17.58 -11.30
CA GLU A 53 -20.89 -17.76 -11.02
C GLU A 53 -20.55 -19.26 -11.13
N MET A 54 -19.47 -19.57 -11.83
CA MET A 54 -19.06 -20.95 -12.03
C MET A 54 -18.36 -21.46 -10.77
N GLU A 55 -18.96 -22.46 -10.11
CA GLU A 55 -18.33 -23.18 -9.01
C GLU A 55 -17.22 -24.09 -9.58
N LEU A 56 -15.98 -23.60 -9.51
CA LEU A 56 -14.79 -24.28 -10.03
C LEU A 56 -14.14 -25.14 -8.95
N GLY A 57 -13.69 -26.33 -9.33
CA GLY A 57 -12.77 -27.12 -8.51
C GLY A 57 -11.44 -26.38 -8.26
N ILE A 58 -10.70 -26.81 -7.24
CA ILE A 58 -9.43 -26.15 -6.84
C ILE A 58 -8.43 -26.10 -8.00
N PHE A 59 -8.25 -27.22 -8.72
CA PHE A 59 -7.33 -27.29 -9.84
C PHE A 59 -7.76 -26.40 -11.01
N ASP A 60 -9.04 -26.42 -11.35
CA ASP A 60 -9.60 -25.60 -12.43
C ASP A 60 -9.47 -24.11 -12.11
N THR A 61 -9.61 -23.73 -10.84
CA THR A 61 -9.37 -22.35 -10.36
C THR A 61 -7.94 -21.90 -10.66
N TYR A 62 -6.92 -22.72 -10.36
CA TYR A 62 -5.53 -22.40 -10.70
C TYR A 62 -5.29 -22.30 -12.21
N LEU A 63 -5.89 -23.19 -13.00
CA LEU A 63 -5.82 -23.12 -14.46
C LEU A 63 -6.46 -21.83 -14.99
N VAL A 64 -7.59 -21.41 -14.42
CA VAL A 64 -8.27 -20.16 -14.76
C VAL A 64 -7.41 -18.95 -14.40
N LEU A 65 -6.78 -18.92 -13.21
CA LEU A 65 -5.83 -17.85 -12.84
C LEU A 65 -4.70 -17.70 -13.87
N LEU A 66 -4.12 -18.82 -14.33
CA LEU A 66 -3.11 -18.81 -15.38
C LEU A 66 -3.65 -18.29 -16.72
N LYS A 67 -4.92 -18.56 -17.04
CA LYS A 67 -5.58 -17.98 -18.24
C LYS A 67 -5.76 -16.47 -18.10
N ILE A 68 -6.13 -15.97 -16.91
CA ILE A 68 -6.25 -14.52 -16.65
C ILE A 68 -4.91 -13.83 -16.94
N PHE A 69 -3.80 -14.35 -16.41
CA PHE A 69 -2.47 -13.78 -16.65
C PHE A 69 -2.05 -13.77 -18.13
N LYS A 70 -2.56 -14.70 -18.94
CA LYS A 70 -2.29 -14.79 -20.38
C LYS A 70 -3.10 -13.80 -21.21
N LEU A 71 -4.08 -13.09 -20.64
CA LEU A 71 -4.80 -12.05 -21.35
C LEU A 71 -3.85 -10.89 -21.70
N LYS A 72 -3.85 -10.47 -22.96
CA LYS A 72 -3.00 -9.37 -23.45
C LYS A 72 -3.06 -8.09 -22.59
N PRO A 73 -4.24 -7.58 -22.19
CA PRO A 73 -4.29 -6.39 -21.36
C PRO A 73 -3.87 -6.64 -19.91
N MET A 74 -3.95 -7.89 -19.43
CA MET A 74 -3.64 -8.24 -18.04
C MET A 74 -2.16 -8.03 -17.70
N PHE A 75 -1.25 -8.35 -18.62
CA PHE A 75 0.18 -8.15 -18.39
C PHE A 75 0.50 -6.71 -17.95
N TRP A 76 0.00 -5.72 -18.68
CA TRP A 76 0.21 -4.31 -18.35
C TRP A 76 -0.53 -3.89 -17.08
N MET A 77 -1.70 -4.49 -16.81
CA MET A 77 -2.43 -4.25 -15.57
C MET A 77 -1.61 -4.73 -14.36
N VAL A 78 -1.03 -5.93 -14.42
CA VAL A 78 -0.15 -6.48 -13.37
C VAL A 78 1.05 -5.56 -13.15
N VAL A 79 1.69 -5.09 -14.21
CA VAL A 79 2.79 -4.12 -14.11
C VAL A 79 2.33 -2.85 -13.38
N VAL A 80 1.18 -2.29 -13.74
CA VAL A 80 0.64 -1.09 -13.08
C VAL A 80 0.33 -1.33 -11.60
N LEU A 81 -0.30 -2.47 -11.27
CA LEU A 81 -0.62 -2.83 -9.89
C LEU A 81 0.62 -3.03 -9.02
N LEU A 82 1.67 -3.68 -9.56
CA LEU A 82 2.89 -3.96 -8.81
C LEU A 82 3.80 -2.74 -8.67
N THR A 83 3.84 -1.82 -9.64
CA THR A 83 4.82 -0.72 -9.66
C THR A 83 4.23 0.64 -9.36
N GLY A 84 2.90 0.82 -9.44
CA GLY A 84 2.25 2.11 -9.33
C GLY A 84 2.48 2.82 -8.00
N LYS A 85 2.68 2.08 -6.90
CA LYS A 85 2.85 2.68 -5.57
C LYS A 85 4.30 2.97 -5.19
N PHE A 86 5.27 2.67 -6.07
CA PHE A 86 6.69 2.87 -5.78
C PHE A 86 7.04 4.32 -5.41
N ALA A 87 6.36 5.30 -6.04
CA ALA A 87 6.57 6.73 -5.78
C ALA A 87 6.38 7.15 -4.33
N PHE A 88 5.61 6.37 -3.56
CA PHE A 88 5.19 6.68 -2.21
C PHE A 88 5.90 5.82 -1.16
N ALA A 89 6.77 4.90 -1.59
CA ALA A 89 7.37 3.88 -0.73
C ALA A 89 8.17 4.47 0.44
N ALA A 90 8.97 5.52 0.20
CA ALA A 90 9.70 6.21 1.26
C ALA A 90 8.75 6.88 2.26
N THR A 91 7.71 7.56 1.78
CA THR A 91 6.74 8.25 2.62
C THR A 91 5.92 7.27 3.46
N ASP A 92 5.37 6.23 2.83
CA ASP A 92 4.52 5.23 3.48
C ASP A 92 5.33 4.35 4.46
N GLY A 93 6.60 4.08 4.16
CA GLY A 93 7.45 3.21 4.97
C GLY A 93 8.18 3.91 6.13
N ILE A 94 8.60 5.17 5.94
CA ILE A 94 9.63 5.78 6.81
C ILE A 94 9.08 6.96 7.62
N ASN A 95 8.05 7.68 7.16
CA ASN A 95 7.55 8.87 7.87
C ASN A 95 7.13 8.58 9.30
N GLY A 96 6.42 7.48 9.53
CA GLY A 96 6.02 7.08 10.88
C GLY A 96 7.23 6.88 11.80
N LEU A 97 8.29 6.24 11.29
CA LEU A 97 9.52 6.02 12.03
C LEU A 97 10.23 7.34 12.34
N LYS A 98 10.32 8.24 11.36
CA LYS A 98 10.95 9.57 11.53
C LYS A 98 10.21 10.44 12.54
N LEU A 99 8.89 10.43 12.56
CA LEU A 99 8.11 11.16 13.57
C LEU A 99 8.35 10.60 14.99
N ILE A 100 8.50 9.28 15.11
CA ILE A 100 8.86 8.64 16.40
C ILE A 100 10.28 9.02 16.82
N GLU A 101 11.26 9.01 15.90
CA GLU A 101 12.64 9.44 16.17
C GLU A 101 12.71 10.90 16.64
N MET A 102 11.83 11.76 16.13
CA MET A 102 11.73 13.17 16.53
C MET A 102 11.03 13.38 17.89
N GLY A 103 10.52 12.33 18.52
CA GLY A 103 9.89 12.37 19.84
C GLY A 103 8.37 12.50 19.83
N ILE A 104 7.69 12.32 18.68
CA ILE A 104 6.22 12.25 18.66
C ILE A 104 5.78 10.91 19.24
N PRO A 105 4.88 10.89 20.25
CA PRO A 105 4.41 9.66 20.87
C PRO A 105 3.71 8.71 19.88
N LYS A 106 3.93 7.39 20.05
CA LYS A 106 3.36 6.37 19.16
C LYS A 106 1.83 6.32 19.21
N ASP A 107 1.25 6.53 20.38
CA ASP A 107 -0.19 6.65 20.61
C ASP A 107 -0.80 7.85 19.86
N THR A 108 -0.07 8.96 19.81
CA THR A 108 -0.46 10.15 19.05
C THR A 108 -0.47 9.84 17.55
N LEU A 109 0.54 9.15 17.01
CA LEU A 109 0.53 8.70 15.60
C LEU A 109 -0.55 7.66 15.32
N ALA A 110 -0.81 6.74 16.25
CA ALA A 110 -1.89 5.76 16.11
C ALA A 110 -3.27 6.43 16.06
N SER A 111 -3.46 7.52 16.82
CA SER A 111 -4.71 8.30 16.85
C SER A 111 -5.04 8.94 15.49
N LEU A 112 -4.04 9.22 14.63
CA LEU A 112 -4.24 9.72 13.27
C LEU A 112 -5.16 8.81 12.45
N SER A 113 -5.02 7.49 12.62
CA SER A 113 -5.86 6.51 11.93
C SER A 113 -7.34 6.68 12.26
N VAL A 114 -7.66 7.05 13.50
CA VAL A 114 -9.04 7.28 13.95
C VAL A 114 -9.65 8.50 13.25
N TYR A 115 -8.88 9.59 13.13
CA TYR A 115 -9.32 10.80 12.42
C TYR A 115 -9.53 10.58 10.91
N LEU A 116 -8.91 9.55 10.33
CA LEU A 116 -9.06 9.20 8.92
C LEU A 116 -10.31 8.38 8.63
N ILE A 117 -10.93 7.74 9.64
CA ILE A 117 -12.12 6.89 9.45
C ILE A 117 -13.30 7.65 8.80
N PRO A 118 -13.67 8.86 9.28
CA PRO A 118 -14.75 9.62 8.63
C PRO A 118 -14.44 9.93 7.17
N VAL A 119 -13.19 10.26 6.85
CA VAL A 119 -12.75 10.50 5.47
C VAL A 119 -12.91 9.22 4.64
N GLN A 120 -12.50 8.07 5.15
CA GLN A 120 -12.62 6.78 4.45
C GLN A 120 -14.07 6.39 4.15
N ILE A 121 -15.01 6.69 5.04
CA ILE A 121 -16.42 6.37 4.87
C ILE A 121 -17.09 7.34 3.87
N LEU A 122 -16.81 8.64 4.01
CA LEU A 122 -17.47 9.67 3.21
C LEU A 122 -16.88 9.80 1.80
N LEU A 123 -15.58 9.57 1.63
CA LEU A 123 -14.89 9.80 0.37
C LEU A 123 -15.44 8.96 -0.79
N PRO A 124 -15.69 7.64 -0.66
CA PRO A 124 -16.33 6.83 -1.70
C PRO A 124 -17.69 7.37 -2.14
N TRP A 125 -18.48 7.95 -1.23
CA TRP A 125 -19.76 8.56 -1.56
C TRP A 125 -19.58 9.80 -2.46
N PHE A 126 -18.60 10.66 -2.15
CA PHE A 126 -18.30 11.84 -2.97
C PHE A 126 -17.70 11.50 -4.33
N ILE A 127 -16.79 10.53 -4.39
CA ILE A 127 -16.12 10.15 -5.65
C ILE A 127 -16.88 9.10 -6.45
N GLY A 128 -17.93 8.51 -5.89
CA GLY A 128 -18.70 7.41 -6.47
C GLY A 128 -19.16 7.70 -7.90
N LYS A 129 -19.67 8.90 -8.18
CA LYS A 129 -20.07 9.29 -9.54
C LYS A 129 -18.93 9.30 -10.55
N TYR A 130 -17.69 9.55 -10.10
CA TYR A 130 -16.50 9.55 -10.94
C TYR A 130 -15.88 8.16 -11.09
N THR A 131 -16.06 7.28 -10.10
CA THR A 131 -15.52 5.91 -10.10
C THR A 131 -16.49 4.88 -10.67
N SER A 132 -17.80 5.09 -10.59
CA SER A 132 -18.81 4.19 -11.18
C SER A 132 -19.02 4.42 -12.68
N GLY A 133 -18.43 5.48 -13.23
CA GLY A 133 -18.49 5.77 -14.67
C GLY A 133 -17.63 4.82 -15.53
N PRO A 134 -17.62 5.03 -16.86
CA PRO A 134 -16.84 4.19 -17.79
C PRO A 134 -15.33 4.43 -17.71
N ARG A 135 -14.90 5.45 -16.95
CA ARG A 135 -13.50 5.86 -16.85
C ARG A 135 -13.04 6.08 -15.39
N PRO A 136 -13.07 5.03 -14.55
CA PRO A 136 -12.68 5.13 -13.15
C PRO A 136 -11.22 5.56 -12.95
N LEU A 137 -10.28 5.04 -13.74
CA LEU A 137 -8.84 5.28 -13.58
C LEU A 137 -8.43 6.73 -13.90
N ASN A 138 -9.32 7.56 -14.44
CA ASN A 138 -9.05 9.00 -14.51
C ASN A 138 -8.86 9.59 -13.11
N VAL A 139 -9.64 9.15 -12.11
CA VAL A 139 -9.47 9.60 -10.71
C VAL A 139 -8.08 9.23 -10.21
N PHE A 140 -7.61 8.00 -10.48
CA PHE A 140 -6.24 7.58 -10.19
C PHE A 140 -5.21 8.51 -10.85
N LEU A 141 -5.36 8.82 -12.15
CA LEU A 141 -4.41 9.65 -12.90
C LEU A 141 -4.35 11.11 -12.40
N TRP A 142 -5.44 11.65 -11.86
CA TRP A 142 -5.47 12.99 -11.25
C TRP A 142 -4.91 12.98 -9.83
N ALA A 143 -5.23 11.96 -9.03
CA ALA A 143 -4.78 11.84 -7.65
C ALA A 143 -3.27 11.53 -7.55
N TYR A 144 -2.70 10.83 -8.54
CA TYR A 144 -1.30 10.42 -8.55
C TYR A 144 -0.28 11.57 -8.44
N PRO A 145 -0.26 12.56 -9.34
CA PRO A 145 0.69 13.68 -9.24
C PRO A 145 0.44 14.54 -8.00
N TYR A 146 -0.83 14.70 -7.59
CA TYR A 146 -1.17 15.38 -6.35
C TYR A 146 -0.56 14.67 -5.13
N ARG A 147 -0.64 13.34 -5.07
CA ARG A 147 -0.03 12.56 -3.99
C ARG A 147 1.49 12.71 -3.96
N ILE A 148 2.16 12.74 -5.13
CA ILE A 148 3.62 12.96 -5.19
C ILE A 148 3.97 14.35 -4.66
N PHE A 149 3.19 15.37 -5.02
CA PHE A 149 3.37 16.72 -4.49
C PHE A 149 3.26 16.75 -2.96
N VAL A 150 2.21 16.13 -2.40
CA VAL A 150 2.02 16.06 -0.94
C VAL A 150 3.14 15.27 -0.25
N THR A 151 3.68 14.21 -0.88
CA THR A 151 4.89 13.52 -0.42
C THR A 151 6.08 14.48 -0.27
N GLY A 152 6.30 15.37 -1.23
CA GLY A 152 7.32 16.41 -1.13
C GLY A 152 7.07 17.39 0.01
N VAL A 153 5.81 17.82 0.19
CA VAL A 153 5.39 18.67 1.32
C VAL A 153 5.66 17.97 2.67
N PHE A 154 5.43 16.66 2.77
CA PHE A 154 5.72 15.88 3.98
C PHE A 154 7.21 15.81 4.30
N ALA A 155 8.04 15.62 3.29
CA ALA A 155 9.49 15.67 3.48
C ALA A 155 9.92 17.07 3.96
N GLY A 156 9.39 18.14 3.36
CA GLY A 156 9.64 19.50 3.86
C GLY A 156 9.18 19.70 5.30
N LEU A 157 7.97 19.23 5.64
CA LEU A 157 7.43 19.35 6.99
C LEU A 157 8.27 18.58 8.02
N LEU A 158 8.75 17.37 7.69
CA LEU A 158 9.69 16.61 8.52
C LEU A 158 11.00 17.36 8.73
N PHE A 159 11.52 18.01 7.67
CA PHE A 159 12.76 18.77 7.75
C PHE A 159 12.67 19.95 8.72
N TYR A 160 11.54 20.66 8.73
CA TYR A 160 11.34 21.81 9.63
C TYR A 160 10.81 21.45 11.01
N THR A 161 10.21 20.27 11.20
CA THR A 161 9.60 19.83 12.46
C THR A 161 10.54 20.00 13.67
N PRO A 162 11.82 19.57 13.64
CA PRO A 162 12.74 19.73 14.77
C PRO A 162 12.94 21.19 15.23
N SER A 163 12.81 22.17 14.33
CA SER A 163 12.98 23.59 14.65
C SER A 163 11.86 24.17 15.53
N PHE A 164 10.72 23.48 15.63
CA PHE A 164 9.57 23.90 16.44
C PHE A 164 9.50 23.17 17.79
N ARG A 165 10.56 22.43 18.17
CA ARG A 165 10.63 21.75 19.45
C ARG A 165 10.77 22.78 20.58
N LEU A 166 9.87 22.70 21.56
CA LEU A 166 9.88 23.58 22.74
C LEU A 166 11.00 23.16 23.71
N ASP A 167 11.39 24.05 24.62
CA ASP A 167 12.39 23.77 25.67
C ASP A 167 11.95 22.65 26.61
N SER A 168 10.63 22.39 26.73
CA SER A 168 10.05 21.24 27.44
C SER A 168 10.32 19.90 26.75
N GLY A 169 10.85 19.92 25.52
CA GLY A 169 11.06 18.75 24.68
C GLY A 169 9.83 18.33 23.87
N GLU A 170 8.69 18.97 24.07
CA GLU A 170 7.41 18.72 23.39
C GLU A 170 7.20 19.63 22.16
N TYR A 171 6.21 19.28 21.32
CA TYR A 171 5.82 20.07 20.17
C TYR A 171 4.53 20.86 20.46
N PRO A 172 4.38 22.10 19.92
CA PRO A 172 3.16 22.86 20.09
C PRO A 172 1.98 22.18 19.39
N PHE A 173 0.78 22.30 19.97
CA PHE A 173 -0.44 21.72 19.42
C PHE A 173 -0.72 22.15 17.97
N SER A 174 -0.33 23.37 17.58
CA SER A 174 -0.46 23.88 16.21
C SER A 174 0.33 23.03 15.19
N LEU A 175 1.53 22.58 15.54
CA LEU A 175 2.34 21.71 14.68
C LEU A 175 1.69 20.33 14.55
N TYR A 176 1.11 19.81 15.64
CA TYR A 176 0.36 18.56 15.59
C TYR A 176 -0.88 18.66 14.70
N ALA A 177 -1.67 19.73 14.84
CA ALA A 177 -2.83 19.99 13.98
C ALA A 177 -2.42 20.13 12.49
N LEU A 178 -1.28 20.76 12.21
CA LEU A 178 -0.72 20.84 10.86
C LEU A 178 -0.36 19.46 10.31
N TRP A 179 0.29 18.61 11.11
CA TRP A 179 0.60 17.22 10.76
C TRP A 179 -0.66 16.42 10.46
N VAL A 180 -1.68 16.50 11.32
CA VAL A 180 -2.99 15.85 11.10
C VAL A 180 -3.61 16.30 9.78
N ALA A 181 -3.65 17.61 9.52
CA ALA A 181 -4.20 18.15 8.27
C ALA A 181 -3.42 17.65 7.04
N ALA A 182 -2.10 17.64 7.12
CA ALA A 182 -1.22 17.13 6.08
C ALA A 182 -1.48 15.62 5.82
N PHE A 183 -1.56 14.80 6.87
CA PHE A 183 -1.94 13.38 6.82
C PHE A 183 -3.30 13.16 6.15
N CYS A 184 -4.32 13.95 6.52
CA CYS A 184 -5.63 13.87 5.87
C CYS A 184 -5.54 14.15 4.36
N LEU A 185 -4.83 15.19 3.94
CA LEU A 185 -4.67 15.55 2.52
C LEU A 185 -3.95 14.46 1.73
N TYR A 186 -2.90 13.87 2.29
CA TYR A 186 -2.19 12.75 1.70
C TYR A 186 -3.09 11.53 1.53
N GLN A 187 -3.86 11.22 2.57
CA GLN A 187 -4.72 10.04 2.59
C GLN A 187 -5.93 10.16 1.66
N ILE A 188 -6.49 11.35 1.48
CA ILE A 188 -7.53 11.59 0.47
C ILE A 188 -7.01 11.16 -0.92
N ALA A 189 -5.79 11.53 -1.29
CA ALA A 189 -5.20 11.13 -2.57
C ALA A 189 -5.02 9.61 -2.66
N SER A 190 -4.50 9.00 -1.60
CA SER A 190 -4.30 7.56 -1.49
C SER A 190 -5.61 6.79 -1.65
N TYR A 191 -6.68 7.21 -0.97
CA TYR A 191 -8.00 6.59 -1.07
C TYR A 191 -8.65 6.80 -2.44
N CYS A 192 -8.54 7.99 -3.03
CA CYS A 192 -8.99 8.22 -4.40
C CYS A 192 -8.35 7.26 -5.39
N MET A 193 -7.03 7.04 -5.28
CA MET A 193 -6.31 6.06 -6.10
C MET A 193 -6.80 4.63 -5.83
N PHE A 194 -6.96 4.26 -4.56
CA PHE A 194 -7.40 2.93 -4.15
C PHE A 194 -8.81 2.61 -4.67
N VAL A 195 -9.80 3.45 -4.37
CA VAL A 195 -11.20 3.25 -4.78
C VAL A 195 -11.33 3.24 -6.30
N SER A 196 -10.60 4.12 -7.00
CA SER A 196 -10.55 4.15 -8.47
C SER A 196 -10.04 2.84 -9.06
N MET A 197 -8.96 2.28 -8.50
CA MET A 197 -8.41 1.00 -8.92
C MET A 197 -9.38 -0.16 -8.62
N MET A 198 -9.98 -0.17 -7.43
CA MET A 198 -10.98 -1.18 -7.04
C MET A 198 -12.20 -1.16 -7.96
N ALA A 199 -12.71 0.03 -8.29
CA ALA A 199 -13.82 0.19 -9.22
C ALA A 199 -13.47 -0.32 -10.62
N PHE A 200 -12.26 -0.03 -11.10
CA PHE A 200 -11.80 -0.57 -12.39
C PHE A 200 -11.66 -2.09 -12.36
N ASN A 201 -11.03 -2.66 -11.32
CA ASN A 201 -10.88 -4.10 -11.13
C ASN A 201 -12.25 -4.80 -11.17
N ALA A 202 -13.24 -4.26 -10.46
CA ALA A 202 -14.61 -4.80 -10.48
C ALA A 202 -15.25 -4.76 -11.88
N GLN A 203 -14.96 -3.72 -12.68
CA GLN A 203 -15.51 -3.60 -14.04
C GLN A 203 -14.88 -4.56 -15.05
N ILE A 204 -13.61 -4.97 -14.85
CA ILE A 204 -12.88 -5.85 -15.78
C ILE A 204 -12.93 -7.33 -15.38
N SER A 205 -13.31 -7.65 -14.14
CA SER A 205 -13.48 -9.03 -13.70
C SER A 205 -14.58 -9.73 -14.50
N ASP A 206 -14.26 -10.92 -14.98
CA ASP A 206 -15.19 -11.81 -15.69
C ASP A 206 -16.30 -12.25 -14.72
N PRO A 207 -17.59 -11.97 -15.00
CA PRO A 207 -18.70 -12.29 -14.09
C PRO A 207 -18.76 -13.76 -13.68
N LYS A 208 -18.36 -14.69 -14.55
CA LYS A 208 -18.39 -16.13 -14.26
C LYS A 208 -17.40 -16.54 -13.16
N ILE A 209 -16.39 -15.72 -12.90
CA ILE A 209 -15.29 -15.98 -11.95
C ILE A 209 -14.94 -14.70 -11.18
N GLY A 210 -15.94 -13.87 -10.90
CA GLY A 210 -15.78 -12.50 -10.40
C GLY A 210 -15.00 -12.47 -9.09
N GLY A 211 -15.38 -13.32 -8.13
CA GLY A 211 -14.68 -13.45 -6.84
C GLY A 211 -13.19 -13.78 -6.96
N THR A 212 -12.85 -14.83 -7.71
CA THR A 212 -11.46 -15.27 -7.93
C THR A 212 -10.62 -14.21 -8.64
N TYR A 213 -11.17 -13.61 -9.69
CA TYR A 213 -10.47 -12.59 -10.48
C TYR A 213 -10.22 -11.32 -9.64
N MET A 214 -11.25 -10.82 -8.95
CA MET A 214 -11.12 -9.62 -8.12
C MET A 214 -10.13 -9.83 -6.97
N THR A 215 -10.14 -11.02 -6.36
CA THR A 215 -9.19 -11.39 -5.29
C THR A 215 -7.75 -11.41 -5.81
N LEU A 216 -7.50 -11.97 -6.99
CA LEU A 216 -6.17 -11.94 -7.61
C LEU A 216 -5.66 -10.50 -7.81
N LEU A 217 -6.49 -9.63 -8.39
CA LEU A 217 -6.10 -8.24 -8.65
C LEU A 217 -5.85 -7.46 -7.36
N ASN A 218 -6.65 -7.69 -6.33
CA ASN A 218 -6.45 -7.07 -5.01
C ASN A 218 -5.16 -7.56 -4.36
N THR A 219 -4.84 -8.85 -4.50
CA THR A 219 -3.59 -9.43 -4.02
C THR A 219 -2.38 -8.76 -4.68
N LEU A 220 -2.40 -8.60 -6.00
CA LEU A 220 -1.36 -7.90 -6.75
C LEU A 220 -1.25 -6.42 -6.34
N ASN A 221 -2.38 -5.73 -6.14
CA ASN A 221 -2.41 -4.34 -5.71
C ASN A 221 -1.83 -4.14 -4.29
N ASN A 222 -2.08 -5.08 -3.38
CA ASN A 222 -1.54 -5.07 -2.02
C ASN A 222 -0.05 -5.40 -2.04
N LEU A 223 0.37 -6.41 -2.80
CA LEU A 223 1.78 -6.74 -2.99
C LEU A 223 2.55 -5.53 -3.53
N GLY A 224 2.00 -4.85 -4.55
CA GLY A 224 2.56 -3.64 -5.14
C GLY A 224 2.69 -2.44 -4.20
N GLY A 225 2.01 -2.45 -3.05
CA GLY A 225 2.23 -1.47 -1.98
C GLY A 225 3.33 -1.86 -1.01
N ASN A 226 3.44 -3.15 -0.70
CA ASN A 226 4.33 -3.64 0.36
C ASN A 226 5.78 -3.83 -0.10
N TRP A 227 6.01 -4.45 -1.26
CA TRP A 227 7.38 -4.73 -1.71
C TRP A 227 8.23 -3.47 -1.93
N PRO A 228 7.70 -2.34 -2.46
CA PRO A 228 8.49 -1.12 -2.60
C PRO A 228 8.89 -0.54 -1.25
N VAL A 229 7.97 -0.57 -0.26
CA VAL A 229 8.24 -0.09 1.10
C VAL A 229 9.36 -0.89 1.73
N THR A 230 9.30 -2.22 1.68
CA THR A 230 10.36 -3.10 2.19
C THR A 230 11.70 -2.83 1.53
N LEU A 231 11.71 -2.65 0.20
CA LEU A 231 12.94 -2.35 -0.54
C LEU A 231 13.55 -1.01 -0.13
N VAL A 232 12.73 0.04 -0.04
CA VAL A 232 13.19 1.38 0.32
C VAL A 232 13.69 1.42 1.76
N LEU A 233 12.98 0.78 2.70
CA LEU A 233 13.45 0.62 4.08
C LEU A 233 14.83 -0.06 4.13
N SER A 234 15.02 -1.16 3.40
CA SER A 234 16.28 -1.90 3.39
C SER A 234 17.47 -1.12 2.79
N ILE A 235 17.21 -0.18 1.87
CA ILE A 235 18.25 0.60 1.20
C ILE A 235 18.50 1.93 1.93
N THR A 236 17.55 2.46 2.69
CA THR A 236 17.66 3.80 3.31
C THR A 236 18.85 3.92 4.25
N ASP A 237 19.16 2.88 5.03
CA ASP A 237 20.34 2.88 5.91
C ASP A 237 21.65 3.00 5.10
N LYS A 238 21.70 2.41 3.90
CA LYS A 238 22.86 2.50 3.00
C LYS A 238 22.97 3.86 2.31
N LEU A 239 21.86 4.60 2.21
CA LEU A 239 21.82 5.97 1.67
C LEU A 239 22.14 7.01 2.74
N THR A 240 22.15 6.62 4.02
CA THR A 240 22.44 7.53 5.13
C THR A 240 23.95 7.68 5.29
N TRP A 241 24.40 8.93 5.39
CA TRP A 241 25.81 9.25 5.53
C TRP A 241 26.07 9.99 6.85
N LYS A 242 26.98 9.43 7.66
CA LYS A 242 27.37 9.94 8.97
C LYS A 242 28.86 10.22 9.00
N ASN A 243 29.24 11.34 9.59
CA ASN A 243 30.62 11.75 9.75
C ASN A 243 30.98 11.81 11.23
N CYS A 244 32.16 11.33 11.58
CA CYS A 244 32.74 11.53 12.89
C CYS A 244 33.34 12.93 12.97
N ILE A 245 32.82 13.75 13.88
CA ILE A 245 33.24 15.13 14.10
C ILE A 245 33.92 15.25 15.44
N ALA A 246 35.13 15.84 15.43
CA ALA A 246 35.92 16.03 16.63
C ALA A 246 35.20 16.96 17.63
N LYS A 247 34.98 16.48 18.86
CA LYS A 247 34.12 17.16 19.84
C LYS A 247 34.63 18.58 20.17
N GLY A 248 33.77 19.58 19.98
CA GLY A 248 34.13 21.00 20.20
C GLY A 248 34.82 21.68 19.02
N THR A 249 34.98 20.98 17.89
CA THR A 249 35.42 21.54 16.61
C THR A 249 34.45 21.12 15.50
N SER A 250 34.66 21.63 14.28
CA SER A 250 33.93 21.19 13.08
C SER A 250 34.82 20.35 12.15
N ALA A 251 35.89 19.76 12.68
CA ALA A 251 36.82 18.94 11.90
C ALA A 251 36.24 17.53 11.68
N ILE A 252 36.14 17.13 10.41
CA ILE A 252 35.72 15.80 10.00
C ILE A 252 36.93 14.87 10.06
N LEU A 253 36.86 13.83 10.89
CA LEU A 253 37.93 12.86 11.07
C LEU A 253 37.84 11.73 10.03
N HIS A 254 36.69 11.04 10.02
CA HIS A 254 36.40 9.90 9.15
C HIS A 254 34.87 9.67 9.08
N THR A 255 34.43 8.75 8.24
CA THR A 255 33.02 8.36 8.13
C THR A 255 32.64 7.33 9.19
N CYS A 256 31.46 7.46 9.80
CA CYS A 256 30.97 6.56 10.86
C CYS A 256 29.68 5.83 10.45
N ASN A 257 29.68 5.26 9.25
CA ASN A 257 28.50 4.58 8.68
C ASN A 257 28.32 3.16 9.22
N THR A 258 29.41 2.50 9.64
CA THR A 258 29.35 1.18 10.27
C THR A 258 29.33 1.30 11.79
N LYS A 259 28.85 0.25 12.47
CA LYS A 259 28.87 0.20 13.93
C LYS A 259 30.29 0.28 14.48
N GLU A 260 31.25 -0.37 13.81
CA GLU A 260 32.67 -0.36 14.20
C GLU A 260 33.29 1.03 14.10
N ASP A 261 33.00 1.76 13.01
CA ASP A 261 33.47 3.14 12.85
C ASP A 261 32.79 4.09 13.86
N ALA A 262 31.51 3.88 14.14
CA ALA A 262 30.78 4.66 15.14
C ALA A 262 31.31 4.41 16.57
N ASP A 263 31.62 3.16 16.91
CA ASP A 263 32.21 2.78 18.20
C ASP A 263 33.64 3.35 18.32
N THR A 264 34.41 3.37 17.24
CA THR A 264 35.75 3.98 17.19
C THR A 264 35.69 5.50 17.37
N CYS A 265 34.74 6.16 16.70
CA CYS A 265 34.48 7.59 16.88
C CYS A 265 34.12 7.93 18.33
N ALA A 266 33.20 7.15 18.93
CA ALA A 266 32.80 7.33 20.32
C ALA A 266 33.96 7.06 21.30
N ALA A 267 34.80 6.06 21.03
CA ALA A 267 35.99 5.76 21.83
C ALA A 267 37.04 6.89 21.78
N GLY A 268 37.11 7.64 20.67
CA GLY A 268 37.90 8.86 20.53
C GLY A 268 37.37 10.06 21.33
N GLY A 269 36.18 9.95 21.92
CA GLY A 269 35.49 11.05 22.60
C GLY A 269 34.74 11.99 21.64
N ASP A 270 34.60 11.58 20.38
CA ASP A 270 34.02 12.36 19.29
C ASP A 270 32.56 11.99 19.03
N VAL A 271 31.87 12.77 18.18
CA VAL A 271 30.44 12.61 17.92
C VAL A 271 30.21 12.19 16.48
N CYS A 272 29.52 11.07 16.29
CA CYS A 272 29.06 10.63 14.98
C CYS A 272 27.76 11.35 14.62
N GLU A 273 27.85 12.39 13.80
CA GLU A 273 26.71 13.23 13.40
C GLU A 273 26.21 12.85 12.01
N MET A 274 24.89 12.88 11.82
CA MET A 274 24.29 12.61 10.51
C MET A 274 24.47 13.82 9.60
N HIS A 275 25.14 13.62 8.47
CA HIS A 275 25.35 14.67 7.47
C HIS A 275 24.32 14.60 6.35
N ILE A 276 23.96 13.39 5.90
CA ILE A 276 22.91 13.16 4.90
C ILE A 276 21.96 12.10 5.44
N ASP A 277 20.69 12.48 5.62
CA ASP A 277 19.64 11.53 5.97
C ASP A 277 19.12 10.86 4.70
N GLY A 278 19.31 9.54 4.61
CA GLY A 278 18.89 8.73 3.46
C GLY A 278 17.40 8.81 3.18
N TYR A 279 16.57 9.21 4.16
CA TYR A 279 15.14 9.43 3.97
C TYR A 279 14.84 10.48 2.89
N TYR A 280 15.46 11.67 2.94
CA TYR A 280 15.16 12.74 1.98
C TYR A 280 15.62 12.38 0.57
N LEU A 281 16.77 11.71 0.46
CA LEU A 281 17.25 11.17 -0.80
C LEU A 281 16.31 10.09 -1.33
N GLY A 282 15.85 9.19 -0.46
CA GLY A 282 14.86 8.16 -0.78
C GLY A 282 13.54 8.74 -1.30
N VAL A 283 13.01 9.78 -0.65
CA VAL A 283 11.81 10.49 -1.12
C VAL A 283 12.04 11.12 -2.50
N ALA A 284 13.18 11.79 -2.70
CA ALA A 284 13.50 12.41 -3.99
C ALA A 284 13.62 11.37 -5.12
N ILE A 285 14.29 10.24 -4.87
CA ILE A 285 14.41 9.13 -5.84
C ILE A 285 13.03 8.53 -6.13
N CYS A 286 12.24 8.23 -5.10
CA CYS A 286 10.89 7.67 -5.27
C CYS A 286 10.01 8.62 -6.07
N ALA A 287 10.02 9.92 -5.78
CA ALA A 287 9.26 10.92 -6.51
C ALA A 287 9.70 11.00 -7.99
N ALA A 288 11.01 11.00 -8.27
CA ALA A 288 11.53 11.01 -9.64
C ALA A 288 11.11 9.76 -10.43
N VAL A 289 11.24 8.57 -9.83
CA VAL A 289 10.75 7.31 -10.40
C VAL A 289 9.24 7.36 -10.60
N GLY A 290 8.50 7.95 -9.67
CA GLY A 290 7.06 8.15 -9.76
C GLY A 290 6.63 9.03 -10.93
N PHE A 291 7.30 10.16 -11.15
CA PHE A 291 7.03 11.02 -12.31
C PHE A 291 7.35 10.33 -13.63
N LEU A 292 8.47 9.60 -13.70
CA LEU A 292 8.82 8.79 -14.86
C LEU A 292 7.77 7.71 -15.12
N TRP A 293 7.40 6.96 -14.08
CA TRP A 293 6.38 5.92 -14.13
C TRP A 293 5.03 6.50 -14.60
N TYR A 294 4.62 7.64 -14.03
CA TYR A 294 3.39 8.33 -14.41
C TYR A 294 3.40 8.65 -15.90
N LYS A 295 4.48 9.26 -16.41
CA LYS A 295 4.60 9.61 -17.83
C LYS A 295 4.53 8.37 -18.74
N LEU A 296 5.20 7.27 -18.36
CA LEU A 296 5.24 6.04 -19.15
C LEU A 296 3.88 5.31 -19.14
N MET A 297 3.22 5.24 -17.98
CA MET A 297 1.99 4.46 -17.81
C MET A 297 0.72 5.27 -18.10
N PHE A 298 0.77 6.60 -18.15
CA PHE A 298 -0.40 7.45 -18.39
C PHE A 298 -1.22 7.02 -19.62
N SER A 299 -0.54 6.85 -20.76
CA SER A 299 -1.19 6.44 -22.01
C SER A 299 -1.75 5.01 -21.93
N LYS A 300 -1.07 4.12 -21.20
CA LYS A 300 -1.50 2.73 -21.00
C LYS A 300 -2.74 2.65 -20.12
N ILE A 301 -2.75 3.36 -18.99
CA ILE A 301 -3.88 3.45 -18.06
C ILE A 301 -5.10 4.10 -18.74
N LYS A 302 -4.89 5.13 -19.58
CA LYS A 302 -5.98 5.68 -20.41
C LYS A 302 -6.49 4.68 -21.44
N HIS A 303 -5.62 3.84 -21.99
CA HIS A 303 -6.00 2.81 -22.96
C HIS A 303 -6.81 1.69 -22.30
N PHE A 304 -6.48 1.26 -21.06
CA PHE A 304 -7.23 0.22 -20.34
C PHE A 304 -8.74 0.48 -20.29
N GLN A 305 -9.13 1.74 -20.06
CA GLN A 305 -10.52 2.16 -19.98
C GLN A 305 -11.23 2.24 -21.35
N LYS A 306 -10.51 2.02 -22.46
CA LYS A 306 -11.05 1.94 -23.82
C LYS A 306 -11.17 0.49 -24.31
N ILE A 307 -10.52 -0.46 -23.63
CA ILE A 307 -10.53 -1.86 -24.02
C ILE A 307 -11.91 -2.45 -23.71
N PRO A 308 -12.60 -3.09 -24.69
CA PRO A 308 -13.88 -3.74 -24.44
C PRO A 308 -13.77 -4.80 -23.34
N ARG A 309 -14.79 -4.92 -22.48
CA ARG A 309 -14.81 -5.91 -21.38
C ARG A 309 -14.58 -7.35 -21.85
N LYS A 310 -15.00 -7.68 -23.08
CA LYS A 310 -14.77 -8.99 -23.70
C LYS A 310 -13.29 -9.40 -23.78
N GLU A 311 -12.37 -8.42 -23.89
CA GLU A 311 -10.93 -8.71 -23.94
C GLU A 311 -10.30 -8.95 -22.55
N TRP A 312 -11.03 -8.59 -21.49
CA TRP A 312 -10.65 -8.87 -20.09
C TRP A 312 -11.27 -10.17 -19.57
N SER A 313 -12.22 -10.75 -20.31
CA SER A 313 -12.92 -12.00 -19.99
C SER A 313 -12.08 -13.21 -20.39
N VAL A 314 -12.04 -14.24 -19.55
CA VAL A 314 -11.46 -15.54 -19.91
C VAL A 314 -12.43 -16.32 -20.78
N PHE A 315 -13.72 -16.25 -20.45
CA PHE A 315 -14.79 -16.92 -21.19
C PHE A 315 -15.42 -15.94 -22.17
N LYS A 316 -15.10 -16.09 -23.47
CA LYS A 316 -15.67 -15.23 -24.51
C LYS A 316 -17.16 -15.54 -24.69
N LYS A 317 -17.99 -14.49 -24.61
CA LYS A 317 -19.38 -14.48 -25.07
C LYS A 317 -19.46 -14.38 -26.58
#